data_AF-A0A538HN98-F1
#
_entry.id   AF-A0A538HN98-F1
#
_cell.length_a   1.000
_cell.length_b   1.000
_cell.length_c   1.000
_cell.angle_alpha   90.00
_cell.angle_beta   90.00
_cell.angle_gamma   90.00
#
_symmetry.space_group_name_H-M   'P 1'
#
loop_
_entity.id
_entity.type
_entity.pdbx_description
1 polymer ?
#
loop_
_entity_poly.entity_id
_entity_poly.type
_entity_poly.pdbx_seq_one_letter_code
_entity_poly.pdbx_strand_id
1 'polypeptide(L)'
;MVLDNVRQALQQNVRSLVDELRVLADELGRPPRLGEFLERAKMDVDELYRRRGQGVLTWSRLRRAAGIALPPPGPDDDALAAGLTRLVHVDDEERLGFYREILGASAPPRPSLLDDHQQLLLSMLHFSIWGARAPDRDIDASLARLWANPVAV
;
A
#
# COMPACT_ATOMS: atom_id res chain seq x y z
N MET A 1 29.63 7.43 10.27
CA MET A 1 30.37 7.99 9.11
C MET A 1 29.90 7.50 7.74
N VAL A 2 29.59 6.21 7.50
CA VAL A 2 28.93 5.81 6.23
C VAL A 2 27.40 5.68 6.38
N LEU A 3 26.91 5.20 7.53
CA LEU A 3 25.48 5.06 7.81
C LEU A 3 24.74 6.40 7.92
N ASP A 4 25.42 7.46 8.40
CA ASP A 4 24.81 8.78 8.57
C ASP A 4 24.61 9.49 7.23
N ASN A 5 25.57 9.35 6.31
CA ASN A 5 25.45 9.88 4.94
C ASN A 5 24.33 9.21 4.16
N VAL A 6 24.18 7.88 4.27
CA VAL A 6 23.08 7.14 3.62
C VAL A 6 21.73 7.55 4.21
N ARG A 7 21.64 7.71 5.54
CA ARG A 7 20.42 8.19 6.20
C ARG A 7 20.06 9.60 5.77
N GLN A 8 21.03 10.50 5.68
CA GLN A 8 20.82 11.89 5.30
C GLN A 8 20.40 12.02 3.83
N ALA A 9 21.01 11.27 2.92
CA ALA A 9 20.64 11.22 1.51
C ALA A 9 19.20 10.69 1.31
N LEU A 10 18.80 9.65 2.07
CA LEU A 10 17.43 9.14 2.04
C LEU A 10 16.42 10.16 2.55
N GLN A 11 16.74 10.90 3.62
CA GLN A 11 15.87 11.95 4.16
C GLN A 11 15.76 13.16 3.22
N GLN A 12 16.83 13.50 2.50
CA GLN A 12 16.80 14.55 1.47
C GLN A 12 15.90 14.15 0.30
N ASN A 13 15.99 12.89 -0.14
CA ASN A 13 15.13 12.36 -1.20
C ASN A 13 13.64 12.40 -0.80
N VAL A 14 13.29 11.99 0.43
CA VAL A 14 11.89 12.07 0.92
C VAL A 14 11.36 13.51 0.92
N ARG A 15 12.19 14.49 1.31
CA ARG A 15 11.77 15.90 1.27
C ARG A 15 11.45 16.37 -0.15
N SER A 16 12.28 16.01 -1.13
CA SER A 16 12.01 16.32 -2.54
C SER A 16 10.66 15.77 -3.00
N LEU A 17 10.38 14.48 -2.69
CA LEU A 17 9.12 13.85 -3.07
C LEU A 17 7.90 14.51 -2.41
N VAL A 18 8.04 14.97 -1.17
CA VAL A 18 6.99 15.71 -0.46
C VAL A 18 6.72 17.05 -1.13
N ASP A 19 7.77 17.77 -1.51
CA ASP A 19 7.63 19.08 -2.15
C ASP A 19 7.05 18.96 -3.56
N GLU A 20 7.49 17.96 -4.33
CA GLU A 20 6.89 17.63 -5.63
C GLU A 20 5.40 17.29 -5.53
N LEU A 21 5.01 16.52 -4.51
CA LEU A 21 3.62 16.18 -4.27
C LEU A 21 2.77 17.41 -3.90
N ARG A 22 3.33 18.36 -3.13
CA ARG A 22 2.65 19.62 -2.80
C ARG A 22 2.45 20.48 -4.05
N VAL A 23 3.50 20.66 -4.84
CA VAL A 23 3.42 21.40 -6.11
C VAL A 23 2.35 20.79 -7.01
N LEU A 24 2.33 19.47 -7.16
CA LEU A 24 1.31 18.80 -7.96
C LEU A 24 -0.11 18.98 -7.39
N ALA A 25 -0.27 18.96 -6.07
CA ALA A 25 -1.56 19.20 -5.42
C ALA A 25 -2.06 20.63 -5.66
N ASP A 26 -1.17 21.61 -5.59
CA ASP A 26 -1.46 23.02 -5.85
C ASP A 26 -1.81 23.25 -7.33
N GLU A 27 -1.06 22.65 -8.27
CA GLU A 27 -1.32 22.71 -9.71
C GLU A 27 -2.69 22.11 -10.08
N LEU A 28 -3.08 21.00 -9.44
CA LEU A 28 -4.35 20.32 -9.70
C LEU A 28 -5.53 20.94 -8.95
N GLY A 29 -5.29 21.73 -7.89
CA GLY A 29 -6.32 22.22 -6.97
C GLY A 29 -7.06 21.11 -6.22
N ARG A 30 -6.50 19.89 -6.17
CA ARG A 30 -7.06 18.72 -5.48
C ARG A 30 -5.95 17.74 -5.07
N PRO A 31 -6.22 16.82 -4.12
CA PRO A 31 -5.30 15.72 -3.83
C PRO A 31 -4.94 14.92 -5.11
N PRO A 32 -3.65 14.78 -5.45
CA PRO A 32 -3.22 13.97 -6.57
C PRO A 32 -3.49 12.48 -6.33
N ARG A 33 -3.70 11.73 -7.40
CA ARG A 33 -3.73 10.26 -7.39
C ARG A 33 -2.30 9.71 -7.49
N LEU A 34 -2.09 8.47 -7.06
CA LEU A 34 -0.77 7.83 -7.10
C LEU A 34 -0.16 7.85 -8.51
N GLY A 35 -0.93 7.49 -9.54
CA GLY A 35 -0.45 7.48 -10.93
C GLY A 35 0.03 8.85 -11.42
N GLU A 36 -0.71 9.91 -11.12
CA GLU A 36 -0.36 11.30 -11.50
C GLU A 36 0.96 11.73 -10.85
N PHE A 37 1.17 11.34 -9.58
CA PHE A 37 2.42 11.60 -8.89
C PHE A 37 3.59 10.80 -9.48
N LEU A 38 3.41 9.51 -9.75
CA LEU A 38 4.45 8.66 -10.33
C LEU A 38 4.90 9.17 -11.71
N GLU A 39 3.96 9.56 -12.56
CA GLU A 39 4.24 10.18 -13.85
C GLU A 39 5.04 11.50 -13.70
N ARG A 40 4.61 12.37 -12.77
CA ARG A 40 5.25 13.65 -12.50
C ARG A 40 6.67 13.51 -11.94
N ALA A 41 6.87 12.56 -11.04
CA ALA A 41 8.16 12.26 -10.42
C ALA A 41 9.06 11.39 -11.30
N LYS A 42 8.56 10.92 -12.47
CA LYS A 42 9.22 9.94 -13.34
C LYS A 42 9.73 8.74 -12.54
N MET A 43 8.88 8.25 -11.65
CA MET A 43 9.18 7.23 -10.66
C MET A 43 8.28 6.03 -10.88
N ASP A 44 8.85 4.83 -10.79
CA ASP A 44 8.08 3.59 -10.81
C ASP A 44 7.47 3.28 -9.43
N VAL A 45 6.38 2.52 -9.42
CA VAL A 45 5.71 2.12 -8.18
C VAL A 45 6.64 1.30 -7.26
N ASP A 46 7.49 0.46 -7.83
CA ASP A 46 8.55 -0.28 -7.11
C ASP A 46 9.54 0.65 -6.39
N GLU A 47 9.87 1.77 -7.01
CA GLU A 47 10.80 2.74 -6.42
C GLU A 47 10.18 3.50 -5.25
N LEU A 48 8.88 3.81 -5.34
CA LEU A 48 8.14 4.41 -4.24
C LEU A 48 8.13 3.48 -3.02
N TYR A 49 7.76 2.21 -3.23
CA TYR A 49 7.63 1.21 -2.18
C TYR A 49 8.94 0.50 -1.79
N ARG A 50 10.07 0.89 -2.39
CA ARG A 50 11.38 0.36 -2.03
C ARG A 50 11.68 0.59 -0.56
N ARG A 51 12.25 -0.42 0.10
CA ARG A 51 12.68 -0.33 1.49
C ARG A 51 13.79 0.72 1.63
N ARG A 52 13.63 1.66 2.56
CA ARG A 52 14.57 2.76 2.85
C ARG A 52 14.91 2.76 4.35
N GLY A 53 16.15 2.42 4.70
CA GLY A 53 16.58 2.37 6.10
C GLY A 53 15.72 1.43 6.96
N GLN A 54 15.10 1.96 8.02
CA GLN A 54 14.27 1.19 8.97
C GLN A 54 12.81 0.95 8.52
N GLY A 55 12.39 1.43 7.34
CA GLY A 55 10.99 1.30 6.91
C GLY A 55 10.75 1.38 5.41
N VAL A 56 9.47 1.43 5.04
CA VAL A 56 8.98 1.63 3.67
C VAL A 56 8.30 3.00 3.60
N LEU A 57 8.61 3.79 2.56
CA LEU A 57 7.85 4.98 2.24
C LEU A 57 6.56 4.55 1.52
N THR A 58 5.41 4.75 2.13
CA THR A 58 4.13 4.45 1.49
C THR A 58 3.51 5.71 0.92
N TRP A 59 2.62 5.54 -0.06
CA TRP A 59 1.83 6.65 -0.60
C TRP A 59 1.07 7.42 0.49
N SER A 60 0.45 6.72 1.44
CA SER A 60 -0.25 7.34 2.56
C SER A 60 0.68 8.14 3.48
N ARG A 61 1.91 7.64 3.73
CA ARG A 61 2.93 8.38 4.50
C ARG A 61 3.41 9.62 3.75
N LEU A 62 3.60 9.53 2.43
CA LEU A 62 4.01 10.64 1.58
C LEU A 62 2.95 11.75 1.55
N ARG A 63 1.67 11.38 1.33
CA ARG A 63 0.53 12.31 1.39
C ARG A 63 0.42 13.01 2.74
N ARG A 64 0.57 12.27 3.84
CA ARG A 64 0.54 12.83 5.19
C ARG A 64 1.69 13.83 5.42
N ALA A 65 2.90 13.51 4.95
CA ALA A 65 4.03 14.43 5.00
C ALA A 65 3.82 15.69 4.13
N ALA A 66 3.10 15.57 3.01
CA ALA A 66 2.69 16.70 2.18
C ALA A 66 1.57 17.55 2.79
N GLY A 67 0.95 17.13 3.90
CA GLY A 67 -0.20 17.82 4.50
C GLY A 67 -1.52 17.53 3.80
N ILE A 68 -1.57 16.53 2.92
CA ILE A 68 -2.79 16.09 2.25
C ILE A 68 -3.60 15.26 3.24
N ALA A 69 -4.85 15.70 3.48
CA ALA A 69 -5.75 15.06 4.42
C ALA A 69 -5.92 13.55 4.13
N LEU A 70 -5.75 12.76 5.18
CA LEU A 70 -5.94 11.32 5.24
C LEU A 70 -6.51 10.98 6.62
N PRO A 71 -7.29 9.89 6.74
CA PRO A 71 -7.64 9.35 8.04
C PRO A 71 -6.37 9.06 8.88
N PRO A 72 -6.49 9.10 10.22
CA PRO A 72 -5.40 8.70 11.09
C PRO A 72 -5.00 7.25 10.79
N PRO A 73 -3.70 6.92 10.92
CA PRO A 73 -3.24 5.56 10.68
C PRO A 73 -3.95 4.57 11.62
N GLY A 74 -4.38 3.45 11.07
CA GLY A 74 -4.94 2.34 11.86
C GLY A 74 -3.83 1.50 12.50
N PRO A 75 -4.19 0.57 13.41
CA PRO A 75 -3.23 -0.33 14.05
C PRO A 75 -2.49 -1.24 13.06
N ASP A 76 -3.06 -1.47 11.88
CA ASP A 76 -2.56 -2.39 10.86
C ASP A 76 -1.80 -1.71 9.73
N ASP A 77 -1.65 -0.37 9.74
CA ASP A 77 -1.05 0.40 8.65
C ASP A 77 0.36 -0.08 8.28
N ASP A 78 1.18 -0.48 9.26
CA ASP A 78 2.54 -0.96 9.02
C ASP A 78 2.55 -2.37 8.41
N ALA A 79 1.61 -3.23 8.80
CA ALA A 79 1.44 -4.56 8.20
C ALA A 79 0.95 -4.43 6.76
N LEU A 80 -0.04 -3.56 6.52
CA LEU A 80 -0.57 -3.25 5.19
C LEU A 80 0.50 -2.61 4.30
N ALA A 81 1.30 -1.69 4.83
CA ALA A 81 2.45 -1.11 4.12
C ALA A 81 3.42 -2.20 3.63
N ALA A 82 3.74 -3.17 4.49
CA ALA A 82 4.57 -4.31 4.10
C ALA A 82 3.87 -5.21 3.08
N GLY A 83 2.55 -5.40 3.21
CA GLY A 83 1.74 -6.14 2.24
C GLY A 83 1.76 -5.54 0.84
N LEU A 84 1.62 -4.22 0.74
CA LEU A 84 1.69 -3.50 -0.53
C LEU A 84 3.02 -3.74 -1.25
N THR A 85 4.14 -3.80 -0.53
CA THR A 85 5.44 -4.12 -1.15
C THR A 85 5.49 -5.50 -1.79
N ARG A 86 4.77 -6.48 -1.24
CA ARG A 86 4.67 -7.84 -1.83
C ARG A 86 3.71 -7.86 -3.00
N LEU A 87 2.62 -7.09 -2.92
CA LEU A 87 1.60 -7.02 -3.97
C LEU A 87 2.11 -6.32 -5.24
N VAL A 88 3.02 -5.35 -5.11
CA VAL A 88 3.64 -4.66 -6.27
C VAL A 88 4.36 -5.64 -7.21
N HIS A 89 4.87 -6.76 -6.70
CA HIS A 89 5.59 -7.77 -7.50
C HIS A 89 4.69 -8.92 -7.98
N VAL A 90 3.37 -8.80 -7.88
CA VAL A 90 2.46 -9.84 -8.38
C VAL A 90 2.27 -9.65 -9.88
N ASP A 91 2.99 -10.44 -10.68
CA ASP A 91 2.94 -10.43 -12.15
C ASP A 91 2.04 -11.54 -12.72
N ASP A 92 0.85 -11.72 -12.14
CA ASP A 92 -0.10 -12.77 -12.50
C ASP A 92 -1.47 -12.15 -12.80
N GLU A 93 -1.91 -12.24 -14.05
CA GLU A 93 -3.12 -11.58 -14.55
C GLU A 93 -4.39 -12.10 -13.85
N GLU A 94 -4.48 -13.40 -13.62
CA GLU A 94 -5.63 -14.02 -12.94
C GLU A 94 -5.71 -13.55 -11.50
N ARG A 95 -4.59 -13.59 -10.78
CA ARG A 95 -4.51 -13.12 -9.39
C ARG A 95 -4.83 -11.64 -9.29
N LEU A 96 -4.26 -10.80 -10.15
CA LEU A 96 -4.54 -9.37 -10.16
C LEU A 96 -6.00 -9.06 -10.49
N GLY A 97 -6.58 -9.80 -11.46
CA GLY A 97 -8.01 -9.71 -11.79
C GLY A 97 -8.89 -10.00 -10.58
N PHE A 98 -8.65 -11.14 -9.92
CA PHE A 98 -9.38 -11.54 -8.72
C PHE A 98 -9.18 -10.56 -7.56
N TYR A 99 -7.96 -10.09 -7.30
CA TYR A 99 -7.70 -9.14 -6.22
C TYR A 99 -8.41 -7.81 -6.44
N ARG A 100 -8.46 -7.32 -7.69
CA ARG A 100 -9.18 -6.10 -8.04
C ARG A 100 -10.69 -6.24 -7.83
N GLU A 101 -11.27 -7.38 -8.21
CA GLU A 101 -12.68 -7.65 -8.00
C GLU A 101 -13.02 -7.69 -6.51
N ILE A 102 -12.27 -8.48 -5.74
CA ILE A 102 -12.50 -8.66 -4.30
C ILE A 102 -12.30 -7.36 -3.53
N LEU A 103 -11.19 -6.66 -3.75
CA LEU A 103 -10.88 -5.42 -3.02
C LEU A 103 -11.74 -4.23 -3.48
N GLY A 104 -12.36 -4.30 -4.66
CA GLY A 104 -13.32 -3.31 -5.13
C GLY A 104 -14.73 -3.48 -4.57
N ALA A 105 -15.01 -4.59 -3.89
CA ALA A 105 -16.31 -4.85 -3.30
C ALA A 105 -16.53 -4.03 -2.01
N SER A 106 -17.76 -3.53 -1.82
CA SER A 106 -18.12 -2.75 -0.62
C SER A 106 -18.16 -3.58 0.67
N ALA A 107 -18.10 -4.90 0.57
CA ALA A 107 -18.12 -5.84 1.67
C ALA A 107 -17.14 -6.98 1.44
N PRO A 108 -16.58 -7.58 2.51
CA PRO A 108 -15.69 -8.71 2.38
C PRO A 108 -16.41 -9.91 1.75
N PRO A 109 -15.73 -10.69 0.88
CA PRO A 109 -16.30 -11.90 0.32
C PRO A 109 -16.53 -12.94 1.43
N ARG A 110 -17.49 -13.83 1.22
CA ARG A 110 -17.68 -15.01 2.08
C ARG A 110 -16.91 -16.18 1.47
N PRO A 111 -15.85 -16.70 2.12
CA PRO A 111 -15.05 -17.80 1.57
C PRO A 111 -15.89 -19.02 1.19
N SER A 112 -16.95 -19.32 1.95
CA SER A 112 -17.86 -20.44 1.70
C SER A 112 -18.68 -20.34 0.40
N LEU A 113 -18.73 -19.17 -0.23
CA LEU A 113 -19.43 -18.95 -1.51
C LEU A 113 -18.47 -18.99 -2.71
N LEU A 114 -17.17 -19.12 -2.46
CA LEU A 114 -16.13 -19.20 -3.47
C LEU A 114 -15.83 -20.66 -3.80
N ASP A 115 -15.49 -20.93 -5.06
CA ASP A 115 -14.95 -22.24 -5.45
C ASP A 115 -13.55 -22.48 -4.87
N ASP A 116 -13.06 -23.71 -4.98
CA ASP A 116 -11.76 -24.12 -4.41
C ASP A 116 -10.60 -23.25 -4.96
N HIS A 117 -10.68 -22.83 -6.22
CA HIS A 117 -9.66 -22.00 -6.85
C HIS A 117 -9.69 -20.58 -6.29
N GLN A 118 -10.87 -19.99 -6.18
CA GLN A 118 -11.06 -18.65 -5.63
C GLN A 118 -10.68 -18.60 -4.14
N GLN A 119 -10.95 -19.66 -3.38
CA GLN A 119 -10.48 -19.79 -1.99
C GLN A 119 -8.96 -19.83 -1.91
N LEU A 120 -8.29 -20.49 -2.87
CA LEU A 120 -6.83 -20.49 -2.95
C LEU A 120 -6.30 -19.08 -3.27
N LEU A 121 -6.88 -18.38 -4.24
CA LEU A 121 -6.50 -17.00 -4.58
C LEU A 121 -6.70 -16.05 -3.39
N LEU A 122 -7.80 -16.20 -2.65
CA LEU A 122 -8.09 -15.44 -1.45
C LEU A 122 -7.07 -15.72 -0.34
N SER A 123 -6.66 -16.98 -0.18
CA SER A 123 -5.60 -17.37 0.75
C SER A 123 -4.26 -16.73 0.36
N MET A 124 -3.93 -16.71 -0.93
CA MET A 124 -2.73 -16.01 -1.43
C MET A 124 -2.79 -14.50 -1.15
N LEU A 125 -3.95 -13.86 -1.34
CA LEU A 125 -4.14 -12.45 -1.00
C LEU A 125 -3.89 -12.19 0.49
N HIS A 126 -4.47 -13.01 1.35
CA HIS A 126 -4.26 -12.95 2.81
C HIS A 126 -2.76 -12.97 3.15
N PHE A 127 -2.01 -13.95 2.65
CA PHE A 127 -0.58 -14.04 2.93
C PHE A 127 0.23 -12.91 2.28
N SER A 128 -0.18 -12.43 1.11
CA SER A 128 0.42 -11.24 0.50
C SER A 128 0.23 -10.01 1.40
N ILE A 129 -0.93 -9.80 2.00
CA ILE A 129 -1.20 -8.63 2.85
C ILE A 129 -0.54 -8.76 4.22
N TRP A 130 -0.74 -9.88 4.92
CA TRP A 130 -0.36 -10.02 6.33
C TRP A 130 1.00 -10.70 6.53
N GLY A 131 1.54 -11.32 5.49
CA GLY A 131 2.81 -12.05 5.51
C GLY A 131 2.67 -13.45 6.13
N ALA A 132 3.73 -14.25 6.02
CA ALA A 132 3.76 -15.63 6.53
C ALA A 132 3.67 -15.73 8.07
N ARG A 133 3.83 -14.61 8.78
CA ARG A 133 3.69 -14.49 10.25
C ARG A 133 2.40 -13.79 10.64
N ALA A 134 1.38 -13.81 9.78
CA ALA A 134 0.07 -13.27 10.09
C ALA A 134 -0.39 -13.79 11.47
N PRO A 135 -0.88 -12.91 12.36
CA PRO A 135 -1.24 -13.30 13.73
C PRO A 135 -2.34 -14.37 13.74
N ASP A 136 -3.21 -14.38 12.73
CA ASP A 136 -4.28 -15.35 12.57
C ASP A 136 -4.22 -15.99 11.19
N ARG A 137 -4.36 -17.32 11.11
CA ARG A 137 -4.62 -18.05 9.85
C ARG A 137 -6.10 -17.96 9.43
N ASP A 138 -6.88 -17.19 10.17
CA ASP A 138 -8.29 -16.94 9.93
C ASP A 138 -8.45 -15.89 8.83
N ILE A 139 -8.89 -16.36 7.66
CA ILE A 139 -9.13 -15.54 6.48
C ILE A 139 -10.31 -14.59 6.72
N ASP A 140 -11.38 -15.03 7.39
CA ASP A 140 -12.55 -14.20 7.68
C ASP A 140 -12.19 -13.04 8.60
N ALA A 141 -11.44 -13.31 9.68
CA ALA A 141 -10.96 -12.26 10.59
C ALA A 141 -10.03 -11.26 9.87
N SER A 142 -9.20 -11.75 8.95
CA SER A 142 -8.28 -10.92 8.17
C SER A 142 -9.00 -10.01 7.18
N LEU A 143 -10.06 -10.51 6.54
CA LEU A 143 -10.92 -9.72 5.67
C LEU A 143 -11.69 -8.67 6.48
N ALA A 144 -12.27 -9.05 7.62
CA ALA A 144 -12.96 -8.10 8.49
C ALA A 144 -12.04 -6.93 8.91
N ARG A 145 -10.77 -7.22 9.24
CA ARG A 145 -9.76 -6.19 9.56
C ARG A 145 -9.42 -5.29 8.39
N LEU A 146 -9.29 -5.86 7.18
CA LEU A 146 -8.99 -5.08 5.98
C LEU A 146 -10.11 -4.09 5.67
N TRP A 147 -11.38 -4.53 5.73
CA TRP A 147 -12.55 -3.66 5.50
C TRP A 147 -12.86 -2.70 6.66
N ALA A 148 -12.37 -2.98 7.87
CA ALA A 148 -12.46 -2.06 8.99
C ALA A 148 -11.42 -0.92 8.95
N ASN A 149 -10.41 -0.99 8.07
CA ASN A 149 -9.39 0.04 7.99
C ASN A 149 -9.89 1.25 7.16
N PRO A 150 -10.05 2.45 7.76
CA PRO A 150 -10.59 3.63 7.09
C PRO A 150 -9.68 4.19 5.98
N VAL A 151 -8.44 3.71 5.86
CA VAL A 151 -7.48 4.11 4.83
C VAL A 151 -7.44 3.12 3.66
N ALA A 152 -7.99 1.91 3.82
CA ALA A 152 -7.92 0.83 2.83
C ALA A 152 -9.14 0.75 1.89
N VAL A 153 -10.24 1.44 2.21
CA VAL A 153 -11.50 1.48 1.44
C VAL A 153 -11.85 2.91 1.07
#